data_AF-A0A0F8WFJ6-F1
#
_entry.id   AF-A0A0F8WFJ6-F1
#
_cell.length_a   1.000
_cell.length_b   1.000
_cell.length_c   1.000
_cell.angle_alpha   90.00
_cell.angle_beta   90.00
_cell.angle_gamma   90.00
#
_symmetry.space_group_name_H-M   'P 1'
#
loop_
_entity.id
_entity.type
_entity.pdbx_description
1 polymer ?
#
loop_
_entity_poly.entity_id
_entity_poly.type
_entity_poly.pdbx_seq_one_letter_code
_entity_poly.pdbx_strand_id
1 'polypeptide(L)'
;SALVNCQLESPLPGIASAISFSEGGRFVPQDIHFRWPFAADKQGLTERLEKNKALILLSIILTPLLLWFILYRGIPAIAVYSVSLASPNTVENMGEQALTVIEKVALEPSMLSEDKQAALQLQWQTILNKLNLDTTKFRLSFYQSDYLSANAFALPHGRVVVTDELVTLLNDKPDALRAILLHEIGHVEYHHGIRLTAQAAASSIVLAVIFGDLEGITEVVLGSGSSFLQQAFSRDMEREADQYAIEKLIELGYSNHDFADAIEALQTSLAEKAKLDDSWLKYLSTHPSSQERITHARQYQPQ
;
A
#
# COMPACT_ATOMS: atom_id res chain seq x y z
N SER A 1 6.24 65.88 -16.49
CA SER A 1 7.07 65.07 -15.57
C SER A 1 6.55 63.64 -15.63
N ALA A 2 7.29 62.75 -16.28
CA ALA A 2 6.92 61.33 -16.33
C ALA A 2 7.06 60.70 -14.94
N LEU A 3 6.08 59.90 -14.52
CA LEU A 3 6.14 59.07 -13.32
C LEU A 3 7.14 57.92 -13.60
N VAL A 4 8.44 58.18 -13.46
CA VAL A 4 9.47 57.25 -13.95
C VAL A 4 9.67 56.03 -13.03
N ASN A 5 9.25 56.06 -11.76
CA ASN A 5 9.49 54.93 -10.84
C ASN A 5 8.31 54.67 -9.90
N CYS A 6 7.25 54.03 -10.41
CA CYS A 6 6.16 53.52 -9.59
C CYS A 6 5.94 52.02 -9.83
N GLN A 7 5.66 51.27 -8.77
CA GLN A 7 5.28 49.86 -8.84
C GLN A 7 3.80 49.73 -8.49
N LEU A 8 3.07 49.01 -9.33
CA LEU A 8 1.68 48.65 -9.05
C LEU A 8 1.68 47.41 -8.16
N GLU A 9 1.08 47.49 -6.97
CA GLU A 9 0.86 46.30 -6.15
C GLU A 9 -0.21 45.42 -6.81
N SER A 10 0.06 44.11 -6.92
CA SER A 10 -0.87 43.15 -7.51
C SER A 10 -2.21 43.19 -6.78
N PRO A 11 -3.34 43.38 -7.49
CA PRO A 11 -4.65 43.49 -6.86
C PRO A 11 -5.05 42.13 -6.27
N LEU A 12 -5.11 42.04 -4.94
CA LEU A 12 -5.77 40.94 -4.25
C LEU A 12 -7.29 41.21 -4.21
N PRO A 13 -8.14 40.18 -4.34
CA PRO A 13 -9.58 40.35 -4.22
C PRO A 13 -9.96 40.99 -2.87
N GLY A 14 -10.73 42.08 -2.91
CA GLY A 14 -11.15 42.81 -1.71
C GLY A 14 -10.17 43.88 -1.19
N ILE A 15 -9.02 44.08 -1.85
CA ILE A 15 -8.03 45.10 -1.49
C ILE A 15 -7.89 46.12 -2.64
N ALA A 16 -7.79 47.41 -2.28
CA ALA A 16 -7.58 48.47 -3.25
C ALA A 16 -6.20 48.35 -3.93
N SER A 17 -6.14 48.53 -5.24
CA SER A 17 -4.88 48.48 -5.99
C SER A 17 -4.01 49.70 -5.63
N ALA A 18 -2.98 49.48 -4.83
CA ALA A 18 -2.09 50.54 -4.38
C ALA A 18 -0.96 50.79 -5.38
N ILE A 19 -0.48 52.03 -5.40
CA ILE A 19 0.76 52.41 -6.09
C ILE A 19 1.80 52.76 -5.05
N SER A 20 2.95 52.11 -5.12
CA SER A 20 4.14 52.45 -4.36
C SER A 20 5.12 53.23 -5.24
N PHE A 21 5.72 54.27 -4.66
CA PHE A 21 6.75 55.08 -5.30
C PHE A 21 8.11 54.72 -4.73
N SER A 22 9.17 54.82 -5.55
CA SER A 22 10.54 54.52 -5.13
C SER A 22 11.03 55.35 -3.93
N GLU A 23 10.40 56.50 -3.68
CA GLU A 23 10.69 57.40 -2.55
C GLU A 23 9.91 57.05 -1.28
N GLY A 24 9.22 55.91 -1.25
CA GLY A 24 8.48 55.42 -0.07
C GLY A 24 7.05 55.93 0.07
N GLY A 25 6.61 56.82 -0.83
CA GLY A 25 5.20 57.24 -0.91
C GLY A 25 4.29 56.09 -1.34
N ARG A 26 3.08 56.02 -0.77
CA ARG A 26 2.06 55.03 -1.13
C ARG A 26 0.73 55.71 -1.36
N PHE A 27 0.07 55.40 -2.48
CA PHE A 27 -1.28 55.85 -2.75
C PHE A 27 -2.23 54.66 -2.79
N VAL A 28 -3.26 54.70 -1.94
CA VAL A 28 -4.31 53.69 -1.85
C VAL A 28 -5.64 54.36 -2.19
N PRO A 29 -6.32 53.94 -3.27
CA PRO A 29 -7.66 54.45 -3.59
C PRO A 29 -8.64 54.20 -2.44
N GLN A 30 -9.52 55.16 -2.15
CA GLN A 30 -10.59 54.97 -1.15
C GLN A 30 -11.64 53.95 -1.62
N ASP A 31 -11.89 53.90 -2.93
CA ASP A 31 -12.74 52.87 -3.53
C ASP A 31 -11.90 51.61 -3.81
N ILE A 32 -12.22 50.52 -3.11
CA ILE A 32 -11.59 49.20 -3.27
C ILE A 32 -11.77 48.63 -4.70
N HIS A 33 -12.77 49.10 -5.43
CA HIS A 33 -13.04 48.70 -6.81
C HIS A 33 -12.34 49.57 -7.85
N PHE A 34 -11.72 50.69 -7.46
CA PHE A 34 -10.98 51.55 -8.39
C PHE A 34 -9.81 50.79 -9.02
N ARG A 35 -9.63 50.94 -10.34
CA ARG A 35 -8.54 50.36 -11.11
C ARG A 35 -7.86 51.45 -11.91
N TRP A 36 -6.53 51.45 -11.88
CA TRP A 36 -5.72 52.47 -12.55
C TRP A 36 -5.86 52.35 -14.07
N PRO A 37 -6.23 53.42 -14.79
CA PRO A 37 -6.49 53.36 -16.23
C PRO A 37 -5.25 53.03 -17.07
N PHE A 38 -4.05 53.21 -16.52
CA PHE A 38 -2.77 52.85 -17.13
C PHE A 38 -2.22 51.50 -16.65
N ALA A 39 -2.84 50.88 -15.65
CA ALA A 39 -2.66 49.45 -15.44
C ALA A 39 -3.39 48.78 -16.60
N ALA A 40 -2.67 48.59 -17.71
CA ALA A 40 -3.14 47.78 -18.83
C ALA A 40 -3.77 46.53 -18.25
N ASP A 41 -4.93 46.14 -18.79
CA ASP A 41 -5.75 45.00 -18.40
C ASP A 41 -4.95 43.69 -18.51
N LYS A 42 -3.95 43.55 -17.65
CA LYS A 42 -3.38 42.30 -17.21
C LYS A 42 -4.38 41.73 -16.21
N GLN A 43 -5.66 41.65 -16.60
CA GLN A 43 -6.56 40.68 -16.02
C GLN A 43 -5.89 39.35 -16.27
N GLY A 44 -5.11 38.92 -15.29
CA GLY A 44 -4.42 37.67 -15.31
C GLY A 44 -5.44 36.58 -15.59
N LEU A 45 -5.00 35.51 -16.23
CA LEU A 45 -5.83 34.34 -16.49
C LEU A 45 -6.57 33.91 -15.20
N THR A 46 -5.93 34.09 -14.04
CA THR A 46 -6.47 33.91 -12.69
C THR A 46 -7.71 34.76 -12.37
N GLU A 47 -7.68 36.08 -12.59
CA GLU A 47 -8.81 36.97 -12.24
C GLU A 47 -10.06 36.68 -13.11
N ARG A 48 -9.86 36.24 -14.36
CA ARG A 48 -10.96 35.80 -15.25
C ARG A 48 -11.56 34.47 -14.81
N LEU A 49 -10.75 33.56 -14.30
CA LEU A 49 -11.20 32.28 -13.73
C LEU A 49 -11.95 32.49 -12.42
N GLU A 50 -11.45 33.36 -11.54
CA GLU A 50 -12.04 33.66 -10.22
C GLU A 50 -13.38 34.40 -10.31
N LYS A 51 -13.62 35.20 -11.35
CA LYS A 51 -14.92 35.87 -11.54
C LYS A 51 -16.02 34.92 -12.05
N ASN A 52 -15.66 33.78 -12.62
CA ASN A 52 -16.63 32.84 -13.18
C ASN A 52 -17.08 31.81 -12.13
N LYS A 53 -18.22 32.07 -11.50
CA LYS A 53 -18.82 31.18 -10.48
C LYS A 53 -19.03 29.74 -10.96
N ALA A 54 -19.30 29.54 -12.26
CA ALA A 54 -19.44 28.19 -12.81
C ALA A 54 -18.11 27.44 -12.84
N LEU A 55 -17.00 28.14 -13.16
CA LEU A 55 -15.66 27.55 -13.11
C LEU A 55 -15.19 27.26 -11.69
N ILE A 56 -15.56 28.10 -10.72
CA ILE A 56 -15.31 27.83 -9.29
C ILE A 56 -16.08 26.58 -8.83
N LEU A 57 -17.38 26.48 -9.14
CA LEU A 57 -18.16 25.29 -8.78
C LEU A 57 -17.62 24.03 -9.47
N LEU A 58 -17.19 24.16 -10.72
CA LEU A 58 -16.56 23.08 -11.46
C LEU A 58 -15.23 22.66 -10.84
N SER A 59 -14.40 23.60 -10.38
CA SER A 59 -13.10 23.26 -9.74
C SER A 59 -13.29 22.58 -8.39
N ILE A 60 -14.30 22.97 -7.60
CA ILE A 60 -14.65 22.32 -6.33
C ILE A 60 -15.03 20.85 -6.54
N ILE A 61 -15.60 20.49 -7.69
CA ILE A 61 -15.98 19.11 -8.04
C ILE A 61 -14.82 18.37 -8.72
N LEU A 62 -14.16 19.00 -9.70
CA LEU A 62 -13.10 18.36 -10.49
C LEU A 62 -11.85 18.08 -9.67
N THR A 63 -11.49 18.95 -8.72
CA THR A 63 -10.29 18.76 -7.89
C THR A 63 -10.36 17.49 -7.03
N PRO A 64 -11.41 17.24 -6.21
CA PRO A 64 -11.50 15.99 -5.47
C PRO A 64 -11.66 14.76 -6.37
N LEU A 65 -12.35 14.88 -7.51
CA LEU A 65 -12.43 13.79 -8.49
C LEU A 65 -11.06 13.45 -9.09
N LEU A 66 -10.27 14.46 -9.42
CA LEU A 66 -8.91 14.29 -9.92
C LEU A 66 -8.00 13.68 -8.86
N LEU A 67 -8.08 14.17 -7.61
CA LEU A 67 -7.32 13.60 -6.50
C LEU A 67 -7.70 12.14 -6.25
N TRP A 68 -8.99 11.83 -6.24
CA TRP A 68 -9.47 10.46 -6.14
C TRP A 68 -8.93 9.61 -7.31
N PHE A 69 -8.98 10.10 -8.54
CA PHE A 69 -8.44 9.38 -9.69
C PHE A 69 -6.92 9.15 -9.57
N ILE A 70 -6.15 10.16 -9.16
CA ILE A 70 -4.70 10.04 -8.95
C ILE A 70 -4.40 8.99 -7.88
N LEU A 71 -5.04 9.09 -6.71
CA LEU A 71 -4.75 8.21 -5.57
C LEU A 71 -5.21 6.77 -5.81
N TYR A 72 -6.40 6.56 -6.40
CA TYR A 72 -7.00 5.23 -6.53
C TYR A 72 -6.80 4.56 -7.90
N ARG A 73 -6.35 5.30 -8.91
CA ARG A 73 -6.14 4.75 -10.26
C ARG A 73 -4.77 5.07 -10.84
N GLY A 74 -4.31 6.31 -10.73
CA GLY A 74 -3.00 6.73 -11.23
C GLY A 74 -1.84 6.07 -10.50
N ILE A 75 -1.77 6.24 -9.17
CA ILE A 75 -0.70 5.72 -8.33
C ILE A 75 -0.61 4.19 -8.40
N PRO A 76 -1.70 3.41 -8.24
CA PRO A 76 -1.63 1.96 -8.38
C PRO A 76 -1.09 1.49 -9.74
N ALA A 77 -1.49 2.15 -10.83
CA ALA A 77 -0.99 1.81 -12.17
C ALA A 77 0.51 2.10 -12.33
N ILE A 78 0.97 3.25 -11.83
CA ILE A 78 2.39 3.62 -11.85
C ILE A 78 3.21 2.65 -10.98
N ALA A 79 2.69 2.26 -9.81
CA ALA A 79 3.36 1.34 -8.90
C ALA A 79 3.66 -0.01 -9.57
N VAL A 80 2.69 -0.59 -10.30
CA VAL A 80 2.88 -1.83 -11.06
C VAL A 80 4.02 -1.70 -12.07
N TYR A 81 4.04 -0.60 -12.82
CA TYR A 81 5.09 -0.35 -13.82
C TYR A 81 6.47 -0.15 -13.17
N SER A 82 6.52 0.54 -12.03
CA SER A 82 7.76 0.91 -11.34
C SER A 82 8.52 -0.27 -10.73
N VAL A 83 7.86 -1.41 -10.49
CA VAL A 83 8.51 -2.61 -9.91
C VAL A 83 9.69 -3.06 -10.75
N SER A 84 9.57 -2.99 -12.09
CA SER A 84 10.64 -3.38 -13.02
C SER A 84 11.90 -2.50 -12.92
N LEU A 85 11.77 -1.32 -12.31
CA LEU A 85 12.86 -0.37 -12.10
C LEU A 85 13.55 -0.55 -10.74
N ALA A 86 12.97 -1.33 -9.83
CA ALA A 86 13.54 -1.56 -8.51
C ALA A 86 14.79 -2.44 -8.63
N SER A 87 15.92 -1.95 -8.12
CA SER A 87 17.15 -2.74 -8.11
C SER A 87 17.03 -3.92 -7.13
N PRO A 88 17.64 -5.09 -7.41
CA PRO A 88 17.60 -6.24 -6.49
C PRO A 88 18.06 -5.88 -5.06
N ASN A 89 19.09 -5.04 -4.94
CA ASN A 89 19.59 -4.58 -3.65
C ASN A 89 18.58 -3.70 -2.90
N THR A 90 17.79 -2.90 -3.62
CA THR A 90 16.71 -2.11 -3.01
C THR A 90 15.63 -3.03 -2.44
N VAL A 91 15.23 -4.06 -3.19
CA VAL A 91 14.22 -5.03 -2.76
C VAL A 91 14.71 -5.83 -1.54
N GLU A 92 15.96 -6.28 -1.56
CA GLU A 92 16.59 -6.97 -0.43
C GLU A 92 16.57 -6.11 0.83
N ASN A 93 17.11 -4.88 0.75
CA ASN A 93 17.16 -3.98 1.90
C ASN A 93 15.77 -3.63 2.44
N MET A 94 14.79 -3.44 1.55
CA MET A 94 13.42 -3.12 1.94
C MET A 94 12.80 -4.24 2.77
N GLY A 95 12.94 -5.49 2.34
CA GLY A 95 12.38 -6.60 3.10
C GLY A 95 13.17 -6.89 4.38
N GLU A 96 14.50 -6.73 4.40
CA GLU A 96 15.30 -6.97 5.62
C GLU A 96 15.02 -5.90 6.69
N GLN A 97 14.80 -4.64 6.27
CA GLN A 97 14.32 -3.58 7.17
C GLN A 97 12.91 -3.87 7.69
N ALA A 98 11.99 -4.30 6.81
CA ALA A 98 10.64 -4.69 7.23
C ALA A 98 10.69 -5.84 8.24
N LEU A 99 11.47 -6.89 7.98
CA LEU A 99 11.66 -8.01 8.91
C LEU A 99 12.19 -7.53 10.26
N THR A 100 13.26 -6.71 10.26
CA THR A 100 13.87 -6.20 11.49
C THR A 100 12.87 -5.43 12.35
N VAL A 101 11.98 -4.65 11.74
CA VAL A 101 10.95 -3.90 12.46
C VAL A 101 9.88 -4.85 13.01
N ILE A 102 9.41 -5.79 12.18
CA ILE A 102 8.38 -6.76 12.57
C ILE A 102 8.88 -7.67 13.69
N GLU A 103 10.12 -8.14 13.62
CA GLU A 103 10.75 -8.94 14.66
C GLU A 103 10.78 -8.23 16.00
N LYS A 104 11.08 -6.93 16.02
CA LYS A 104 11.12 -6.15 17.27
C LYS A 104 9.75 -5.86 17.87
N VAL A 105 8.71 -5.83 17.05
CA VAL A 105 7.38 -5.35 17.46
C VAL A 105 6.40 -6.49 17.68
N ALA A 106 6.53 -7.59 16.95
CA ALA A 106 5.48 -8.59 16.85
C ALA A 106 5.95 -10.05 16.84
N LEU A 107 7.25 -10.34 16.71
CA LEU A 107 7.72 -11.73 16.63
C LEU A 107 8.63 -12.11 17.79
N GLU A 108 8.52 -13.36 18.21
CA GLU A 108 9.41 -14.02 19.16
C GLU A 108 10.01 -15.28 18.52
N PRO A 109 11.14 -15.80 19.03
CA PRO A 109 11.71 -17.05 18.55
C PRO A 109 10.68 -18.18 18.55
N SER A 110 10.63 -18.97 17.47
CA SER A 110 9.70 -20.09 17.36
C SER A 110 9.92 -21.13 18.48
N MET A 111 8.81 -21.62 19.02
CA MET A 111 8.72 -22.74 19.96
C MET A 111 8.56 -24.10 19.27
N LEU A 112 8.39 -24.14 17.94
CA LEU A 112 8.36 -25.41 17.20
C LEU A 112 9.68 -26.16 17.39
N SER A 113 9.60 -27.47 17.64
CA SER A 113 10.77 -28.35 17.70
C SER A 113 11.60 -28.27 16.41
N GLU A 114 12.92 -28.39 16.53
CA GLU A 114 13.84 -28.39 15.38
C GLU A 114 13.44 -29.42 14.30
N ASP A 115 13.01 -30.61 14.70
CA ASP A 115 12.55 -31.66 13.77
C ASP A 115 11.33 -31.23 12.95
N LYS A 116 10.37 -30.55 13.58
CA LYS A 116 9.17 -30.02 12.91
C LYS A 116 9.56 -28.91 11.92
N GLN A 117 10.44 -27.99 12.33
CA GLN A 117 10.93 -26.93 11.45
C GLN A 117 11.70 -27.52 10.25
N ALA A 118 12.57 -28.49 10.49
CA ALA A 118 13.33 -29.18 9.44
C ALA A 118 12.41 -29.91 8.46
N ALA A 119 11.37 -30.60 8.95
CA ALA A 119 10.39 -31.26 8.11
C ALA A 119 9.62 -30.27 7.22
N LEU A 120 9.19 -29.13 7.78
CA LEU A 120 8.51 -28.08 7.01
C LEU A 120 9.45 -27.41 6.00
N GLN A 121 10.71 -27.16 6.36
CA GLN A 121 11.71 -26.65 5.42
C GLN A 121 11.97 -27.63 4.27
N LEU A 122 12.03 -28.93 4.54
CA LEU A 122 12.19 -29.94 3.49
C LEU A 122 10.98 -29.96 2.53
N GLN A 123 9.76 -29.86 3.08
CA GLN A 123 8.55 -29.75 2.26
C GLN A 123 8.57 -28.48 1.40
N TRP A 124 8.95 -27.34 1.98
CA TRP A 124 9.14 -26.08 1.27
C TRP A 124 10.12 -26.20 0.11
N GLN A 125 11.33 -26.73 0.36
CA GLN A 125 12.32 -26.97 -0.69
C GLN A 125 11.80 -27.91 -1.78
N THR A 126 11.02 -28.93 -1.41
CA THR A 126 10.39 -29.84 -2.38
C THR A 126 9.40 -29.11 -3.29
N ILE A 127 8.57 -28.22 -2.72
CA ILE A 127 7.62 -27.39 -3.47
C ILE A 127 8.37 -26.48 -4.45
N LEU A 128 9.37 -25.74 -3.96
CA LEU A 128 10.14 -24.83 -4.81
C LEU A 128 10.82 -25.56 -5.98
N ASN A 129 11.45 -26.71 -5.71
CA ASN A 129 12.10 -27.50 -6.75
C ASN A 129 11.11 -28.04 -7.79
N LYS A 130 9.94 -28.54 -7.36
CA LYS A 130 8.91 -29.04 -8.29
C LYS A 130 8.37 -27.93 -9.20
N LEU A 131 8.25 -26.71 -8.67
CA LEU A 131 7.77 -25.54 -9.41
C LEU A 131 8.89 -24.79 -10.15
N ASN A 132 10.14 -25.26 -10.10
CA ASN A 132 11.33 -24.59 -10.65
C ASN A 132 11.50 -23.14 -10.13
N LEU A 133 11.18 -22.90 -8.86
CA LEU A 133 11.35 -21.61 -8.20
C LEU A 133 12.74 -21.49 -7.58
N ASP A 134 13.26 -20.25 -7.52
CA ASP A 134 14.58 -19.96 -6.94
C ASP A 134 14.60 -20.18 -5.42
N THR A 135 15.31 -21.23 -5.00
CA THR A 135 15.45 -21.62 -3.59
C THR A 135 16.27 -20.65 -2.74
N THR A 136 17.02 -19.75 -3.38
CA THR A 136 17.80 -18.71 -2.69
C THR A 136 16.97 -17.45 -2.43
N LYS A 137 16.04 -17.15 -3.33
CA LYS A 137 15.03 -16.08 -3.19
C LYS A 137 13.99 -16.46 -2.12
N PHE A 138 13.40 -17.65 -2.24
CA PHE A 138 12.28 -18.08 -1.42
C PHE A 138 12.71 -18.75 -0.11
N ARG A 139 12.75 -17.95 0.95
CA ARG A 139 13.24 -18.38 2.28
C ARG A 139 12.06 -18.56 3.24
N LEU A 140 12.06 -19.63 4.04
CA LEU A 140 11.00 -19.87 5.03
C LEU A 140 11.53 -19.64 6.45
N SER A 141 10.74 -19.00 7.30
CA SER A 141 11.09 -18.74 8.69
C SER A 141 9.88 -18.87 9.62
N PHE A 142 10.11 -19.36 10.83
CA PHE A 142 9.07 -19.65 11.82
C PHE A 142 9.27 -18.79 13.04
N TYR A 143 8.16 -18.24 13.56
CA TYR A 143 8.18 -17.39 14.74
C TYR A 143 6.93 -17.62 15.59
N GLN A 144 7.08 -17.44 16.89
CA GLN A 144 5.93 -17.23 17.76
C GLN A 144 5.46 -15.78 17.60
N SER A 145 4.15 -15.55 17.73
CA SER A 145 3.61 -14.20 17.80
C SER A 145 2.29 -14.17 18.55
N ASP A 146 2.30 -13.57 19.73
CA ASP A 146 1.08 -13.28 20.47
C ASP A 146 0.23 -12.20 19.78
N TYR A 147 0.87 -11.38 18.95
CA TYR A 147 0.20 -10.28 18.23
C TYR A 147 -0.49 -10.72 16.93
N LEU A 148 0.13 -11.63 16.17
CA LEU A 148 -0.29 -12.02 14.82
C LEU A 148 -1.18 -13.27 14.79
N SER A 149 -1.27 -14.05 15.87
CA SER A 149 -2.07 -15.29 15.91
C SER A 149 -1.64 -16.30 14.82
N ALA A 150 -2.54 -17.20 14.39
CA ALA A 150 -2.34 -18.05 13.21
C ALA A 150 -2.27 -17.21 11.92
N ASN A 151 -1.06 -17.02 11.40
CA ASN A 151 -0.81 -16.18 10.22
C ASN A 151 0.44 -16.61 9.44
N ALA A 152 0.51 -16.16 8.19
CA ALA A 152 1.71 -16.18 7.36
C ALA A 152 1.77 -14.90 6.53
N PHE A 153 2.97 -14.46 6.16
CA PHE A 153 3.13 -13.31 5.27
C PHE A 153 4.45 -13.37 4.51
N ALA A 154 4.44 -12.89 3.28
CA ALA A 154 5.63 -12.74 2.46
C ALA A 154 6.20 -11.31 2.48
N LEU A 155 7.52 -11.22 2.61
CA LEU A 155 8.27 -9.98 2.50
C LEU A 155 8.74 -9.73 1.06
N PRO A 156 9.00 -8.47 0.66
CA PRO A 156 9.39 -8.12 -0.71
C PRO A 156 10.59 -8.90 -1.28
N HIS A 157 11.55 -9.31 -0.45
CA HIS A 157 12.73 -10.08 -0.86
C HIS A 157 12.51 -11.60 -0.90
N GLY A 158 11.27 -12.07 -0.76
CA GLY A 158 10.92 -13.49 -0.91
C GLY A 158 11.02 -14.33 0.36
N ARG A 159 11.27 -13.74 1.54
CA ARG A 159 11.12 -14.48 2.79
C ARG A 159 9.65 -14.58 3.16
N VAL A 160 9.19 -15.79 3.39
CA VAL A 160 7.88 -16.11 3.95
C VAL A 160 8.06 -16.40 5.43
N VAL A 161 7.30 -15.68 6.23
CA VAL A 161 7.21 -15.86 7.69
C VAL A 161 5.93 -16.60 8.01
N VAL A 162 6.02 -17.63 8.83
CA VAL A 162 4.89 -18.45 9.28
C VAL A 162 4.86 -18.44 10.80
N THR A 163 3.68 -18.21 11.39
CA THR A 163 3.56 -18.29 12.84
C THR A 163 3.41 -19.73 13.31
N ASP A 164 3.95 -20.04 14.49
CA ASP A 164 3.83 -21.36 15.12
C ASP A 164 2.38 -21.78 15.32
N GLU A 165 1.52 -20.80 15.58
CA GLU A 165 0.09 -21.04 15.73
C GLU A 165 -0.55 -21.49 14.42
N LEU A 166 -0.13 -20.95 13.27
CA LEU A 166 -0.63 -21.43 11.98
C LEU A 166 -0.22 -22.87 11.71
N VAL A 167 1.03 -23.21 12.03
CA VAL A 167 1.53 -24.60 11.91
C VAL A 167 0.72 -25.53 12.80
N THR A 168 0.36 -25.08 14.00
CA THR A 168 -0.44 -25.86 14.96
C THR A 168 -1.88 -26.01 14.48
N LEU A 169 -2.49 -24.93 14.00
CA LEU A 169 -3.86 -24.90 13.48
C LEU A 169 -4.06 -25.86 12.30
N LEU A 170 -3.06 -26.00 11.44
CA LEU A 170 -3.10 -26.83 10.24
C LEU A 170 -2.31 -28.13 10.37
N ASN A 171 -1.98 -28.55 11.59
CA ASN A 171 -1.15 -29.73 11.81
C ASN A 171 -1.78 -31.03 11.27
N ASP A 172 -3.12 -31.10 11.22
CA ASP A 172 -3.91 -32.20 10.65
C ASP A 172 -4.23 -32.00 9.15
N LYS A 173 -3.89 -30.84 8.57
CA LYS A 173 -4.18 -30.46 7.18
C LYS A 173 -2.91 -29.94 6.47
N PRO A 174 -1.91 -30.79 6.22
CA PRO A 174 -0.64 -30.37 5.62
C PRO A 174 -0.80 -29.75 4.24
N ASP A 175 -1.80 -30.18 3.47
CA ASP A 175 -2.07 -29.64 2.13
C ASP A 175 -2.69 -28.23 2.19
N ALA A 176 -3.48 -27.93 3.23
CA ALA A 176 -3.98 -26.59 3.51
C ALA A 176 -2.84 -25.63 3.91
N LEU A 177 -1.86 -26.10 4.70
CA LEU A 177 -0.66 -25.29 4.99
C LEU A 177 0.13 -25.00 3.70
N ARG A 178 0.28 -26.00 2.83
CA ARG A 178 0.91 -25.80 1.50
C ARG A 178 0.16 -24.77 0.67
N ALA A 179 -1.17 -24.77 0.71
CA ALA A 179 -2.00 -23.82 0.00
C ALA A 179 -1.72 -22.37 0.42
N ILE A 180 -1.60 -22.10 1.73
CA ILE A 180 -1.21 -20.78 2.26
C ILE A 180 0.20 -20.41 1.81
N LEU A 181 1.14 -21.34 1.91
CA LEU A 181 2.53 -21.10 1.49
C LEU A 181 2.63 -20.73 -0.01
N LEU A 182 1.82 -21.34 -0.86
CA LEU A 182 1.75 -21.01 -2.28
C LEU A 182 1.10 -19.63 -2.52
N HIS A 183 0.09 -19.26 -1.72
CA HIS A 183 -0.50 -17.92 -1.74
C HIS A 183 0.53 -16.84 -1.37
N GLU A 184 1.34 -17.08 -0.34
CA GLU A 184 2.44 -16.18 0.03
C GLU A 184 3.50 -16.06 -1.07
N ILE A 185 3.83 -17.17 -1.76
CA ILE A 185 4.68 -17.12 -2.96
C ILE A 185 4.04 -16.24 -4.04
N GLY A 186 2.73 -16.35 -4.24
CA GLY A 186 1.97 -15.50 -5.17
C GLY A 186 2.16 -14.01 -4.89
N HIS A 187 2.11 -13.58 -3.62
CA HIS A 187 2.39 -12.18 -3.26
C HIS A 187 3.78 -11.71 -3.66
N VAL A 188 4.79 -12.59 -3.58
CA VAL A 188 6.17 -12.28 -4.00
C VAL A 188 6.29 -12.22 -5.52
N GLU A 189 5.73 -13.20 -6.22
CA GLU A 189 5.81 -13.31 -7.68
C GLU A 189 5.09 -12.16 -8.39
N TYR A 190 3.95 -11.70 -7.85
CA TYR A 190 3.27 -10.50 -8.33
C TYR A 190 3.79 -9.20 -7.70
N HIS A 191 4.83 -9.26 -6.87
CA HIS A 191 5.47 -8.11 -6.26
C HIS A 191 4.51 -7.22 -5.45
N HIS A 192 3.50 -7.80 -4.80
CA HIS A 192 2.45 -7.07 -4.08
C HIS A 192 3.02 -6.17 -2.98
N GLY A 193 3.98 -6.66 -2.19
CA GLY A 193 4.65 -5.86 -1.16
C GLY A 193 5.34 -4.62 -1.73
N ILE A 194 6.07 -4.77 -2.85
CA ILE A 194 6.75 -3.66 -3.53
C ILE A 194 5.71 -2.64 -4.05
N ARG A 195 4.65 -3.14 -4.69
CA ARG A 195 3.56 -2.30 -5.21
C ARG A 195 2.90 -1.51 -4.07
N LEU A 196 2.61 -2.12 -2.93
CA LEU A 196 2.02 -1.45 -1.77
C LEU A 196 2.94 -0.36 -1.21
N THR A 197 4.23 -0.64 -1.04
CA THR A 197 5.19 0.36 -0.56
C THR A 197 5.30 1.54 -1.53
N ALA A 198 5.38 1.27 -2.84
CA ALA A 198 5.41 2.31 -3.86
C ALA A 198 4.13 3.16 -3.87
N GLN A 199 2.96 2.53 -3.70
CA GLN A 199 1.68 3.21 -3.61
C GLN A 199 1.59 4.11 -2.37
N ALA A 200 2.05 3.62 -1.22
CA ALA A 200 2.08 4.40 0.01
C ALA A 200 3.01 5.60 -0.12
N ALA A 201 4.24 5.41 -0.58
CA ALA A 201 5.21 6.49 -0.78
C ALA A 201 4.69 7.56 -1.74
N ALA A 202 4.13 7.15 -2.88
CA ALA A 202 3.54 8.08 -3.85
C ALA A 202 2.33 8.83 -3.27
N SER A 203 1.47 8.15 -2.50
CA SER A 203 0.31 8.78 -1.86
C SER A 203 0.75 9.83 -0.85
N SER A 204 1.76 9.53 -0.03
CA SER A 204 2.33 10.47 0.93
C SER A 204 2.92 11.70 0.26
N ILE A 205 3.61 11.54 -0.88
CA ILE A 205 4.10 12.67 -1.67
C ILE A 205 2.95 13.55 -2.16
N VAL A 206 1.86 12.94 -2.67
CA VAL A 206 0.69 13.69 -3.13
C VAL A 206 0.05 14.47 -1.97
N LEU A 207 -0.14 13.84 -0.81
CA LEU A 207 -0.68 14.54 0.37
C LEU A 207 0.24 15.67 0.83
N ALA A 208 1.55 15.44 0.89
CA ALA A 208 2.53 16.44 1.27
C ALA A 208 2.49 17.68 0.35
N VAL A 209 2.34 17.48 -0.96
CA VAL A 209 2.18 18.57 -1.93
C VAL A 209 0.87 19.35 -1.70
N ILE A 210 -0.21 18.68 -1.32
CA ILE A 210 -1.51 19.32 -1.05
C ILE A 210 -1.47 20.15 0.23
N PHE A 211 -0.87 19.62 1.29
CA PHE A 211 -0.86 20.25 2.61
C PHE A 211 0.35 21.15 2.86
N GLY A 212 1.34 21.14 1.95
CA GLY A 212 2.53 21.98 2.04
C GLY A 212 3.58 21.48 3.05
N ASP A 213 3.50 20.22 3.46
CA ASP A 213 4.40 19.60 4.44
C ASP A 213 5.27 18.53 3.77
N LEU A 214 6.37 18.98 3.17
CA LEU A 214 7.34 18.09 2.52
C LEU A 214 8.34 17.47 3.50
N GLU A 215 8.46 18.01 4.72
CA GLU A 215 9.43 17.55 5.72
C GLU A 215 9.04 16.17 6.28
N GLY A 216 7.74 15.84 6.36
CA GLY A 216 7.24 14.52 6.78
C GLY A 216 7.43 13.37 5.78
N ILE A 217 7.87 13.63 4.54
CA ILE A 217 7.96 12.58 3.49
C ILE A 217 9.04 11.54 3.83
N THR A 218 10.19 11.97 4.36
CA THR A 218 11.30 11.07 4.69
C THR A 218 10.95 10.12 5.83
N GLU A 219 10.19 10.59 6.82
CA GLU A 219 9.72 9.77 7.95
C GLU A 219 8.67 8.75 7.51
N VAL A 220 7.81 9.07 6.54
CA VAL A 220 6.82 8.11 6.01
C VAL A 220 7.46 7.04 5.12
N VAL A 221 8.46 7.42 4.30
CA VAL A 221 9.17 6.47 3.43
C VAL A 221 10.13 5.56 4.22
N LEU A 222 10.75 6.06 5.29
CA LEU A 222 11.68 5.27 6.12
C LEU A 222 10.98 4.57 7.31
N GLY A 223 9.86 5.11 7.79
CA GLY A 223 9.04 4.54 8.87
C GLY A 223 8.04 3.46 8.42
N SER A 224 8.00 3.13 7.13
CA SER A 224 7.05 2.19 6.52
C SER A 224 7.16 0.75 7.04
N GLY A 225 8.20 0.40 7.80
CA GLY A 225 8.34 -0.92 8.42
C GLY A 225 7.17 -1.30 9.33
N SER A 226 6.59 -0.33 10.06
CA SER A 226 5.38 -0.56 10.87
C SER A 226 4.10 -0.58 10.03
N SER A 227 4.11 0.10 8.87
CA SER A 227 2.97 0.13 7.94
C SER A 227 2.76 -1.22 7.24
N PHE A 228 3.82 -2.01 7.03
CA PHE A 228 3.70 -3.37 6.47
C PHE A 228 2.81 -4.29 7.33
N LEU A 229 2.80 -4.12 8.66
CA LEU A 229 1.93 -4.87 9.56
C LEU A 229 0.45 -4.47 9.47
N GLN A 230 0.15 -3.30 8.91
CA GLN A 230 -1.18 -2.72 8.87
C GLN A 230 -1.74 -2.57 7.44
N GLN A 231 -0.95 -2.88 6.41
CA GLN A 231 -1.36 -2.72 5.03
C GLN A 231 -2.15 -3.93 4.54
N ALA A 232 -3.43 -3.71 4.26
CA ALA A 232 -4.28 -4.64 3.55
C ALA A 232 -3.84 -4.76 2.10
N PHE A 233 -3.64 -5.99 1.63
CA PHE A 233 -3.61 -6.22 0.19
C PHE A 233 -4.96 -5.85 -0.41
N SER A 234 -4.92 -5.28 -1.61
CA SER A 234 -6.16 -4.99 -2.34
C SER A 234 -6.87 -6.29 -2.72
N ARG A 235 -8.20 -6.24 -2.93
CA ARG A 235 -8.96 -7.42 -3.40
C ARG A 235 -8.47 -7.98 -4.74
N ASP A 236 -7.84 -7.15 -5.56
CA ASP A 236 -7.24 -7.60 -6.83
C ASP A 236 -5.95 -8.39 -6.56
N MET A 237 -5.11 -7.91 -5.63
CA MET A 237 -3.89 -8.61 -5.20
C MET A 237 -4.20 -9.95 -4.53
N GLU A 238 -5.22 -10.01 -3.66
CA GLU A 238 -5.66 -11.28 -3.07
C GLU A 238 -6.12 -12.26 -4.15
N ARG A 239 -6.88 -11.79 -5.15
CA ARG A 239 -7.32 -12.65 -6.27
C ARG A 239 -6.14 -13.15 -7.13
N GLU A 240 -5.15 -12.31 -7.40
CA GLU A 240 -3.91 -12.71 -8.09
C GLU A 240 -3.16 -13.80 -7.31
N ALA A 241 -3.01 -13.62 -5.99
CA ALA A 241 -2.31 -14.58 -5.13
C ALA A 241 -3.11 -15.89 -4.92
N ASP A 242 -4.43 -15.81 -4.77
CA ASP A 242 -5.34 -16.96 -4.68
C ASP A 242 -5.29 -17.81 -5.95
N GLN A 243 -5.40 -17.16 -7.11
CA GLN A 243 -5.33 -17.82 -8.40
C GLN A 243 -4.00 -18.56 -8.55
N TYR A 244 -2.89 -17.90 -8.21
CA TYR A 244 -1.58 -18.53 -8.24
C TYR A 244 -1.51 -19.74 -7.31
N ALA A 245 -1.99 -19.63 -6.08
CA ALA A 245 -1.99 -20.74 -5.12
C ALA A 245 -2.79 -21.94 -5.65
N ILE A 246 -3.99 -21.70 -6.17
CA ILE A 246 -4.88 -22.73 -6.71
C ILE A 246 -4.25 -23.42 -7.92
N GLU A 247 -3.72 -22.65 -8.87
CA GLU A 247 -3.06 -23.19 -10.07
C GLU A 247 -1.84 -24.04 -9.69
N LYS A 248 -1.01 -23.56 -8.75
CA LYS A 248 0.19 -24.28 -8.31
C LYS A 248 -0.12 -25.51 -7.47
N LEU A 249 -1.21 -25.52 -6.70
CA LEU A 249 -1.70 -26.74 -6.05
C LEU A 249 -2.02 -27.81 -7.09
N ILE A 250 -2.80 -27.45 -8.11
CA ILE A 250 -3.21 -28.37 -9.18
C ILE A 250 -1.99 -28.87 -9.96
N GLU A 251 -1.06 -27.98 -10.31
CA GLU A 251 0.20 -28.33 -10.99
C GLU A 251 1.02 -29.35 -10.19
N LEU A 252 1.00 -29.24 -8.86
CA LEU A 252 1.68 -30.15 -7.95
C LEU A 252 0.91 -31.46 -7.67
N GLY A 253 -0.32 -31.59 -8.20
CA GLY A 253 -1.20 -32.75 -8.03
C GLY A 253 -2.06 -32.73 -6.76
N TYR A 254 -2.25 -31.56 -6.15
CA TYR A 254 -3.11 -31.33 -4.98
C TYR A 254 -4.47 -30.76 -5.37
N SER A 255 -5.41 -30.74 -4.41
CA SER A 255 -6.76 -30.24 -4.65
C SER A 255 -6.83 -28.73 -4.44
N ASN A 256 -7.55 -28.04 -5.32
CA ASN A 256 -7.95 -26.65 -5.09
C ASN A 256 -8.83 -26.47 -3.84
N HIS A 257 -9.48 -27.55 -3.38
CA HIS A 257 -10.22 -27.53 -2.11
C HIS A 257 -9.30 -27.34 -0.91
N ASP A 258 -8.03 -27.73 -0.98
CA ASP A 258 -7.07 -27.56 0.12
C ASP A 258 -6.88 -26.07 0.45
N PHE A 259 -6.97 -25.19 -0.55
CA PHE A 259 -6.94 -23.75 -0.34
C PHE A 259 -8.22 -23.23 0.34
N ALA A 260 -9.38 -23.75 -0.04
CA ALA A 260 -10.64 -23.42 0.62
C ALA A 260 -10.62 -23.84 2.10
N ASP A 261 -10.13 -25.05 2.37
CA ASP A 261 -10.04 -25.62 3.71
C ASP A 261 -9.06 -24.82 4.59
N ALA A 262 -7.97 -24.32 4.01
CA ALA A 262 -7.04 -23.42 4.69
C ALA A 262 -7.72 -22.12 5.14
N ILE A 263 -8.45 -21.47 4.25
CA ILE A 263 -9.18 -20.22 4.55
C ILE A 263 -10.28 -20.48 5.59
N GLU A 264 -11.00 -21.60 5.50
CA GLU A 264 -12.03 -21.96 6.49
C GLU A 264 -11.46 -22.22 7.89
N ALA A 265 -10.31 -22.90 7.97
CA ALA A 265 -9.62 -23.13 9.23
C ALA A 265 -9.18 -21.81 9.89
N LEU A 266 -8.60 -20.89 9.09
CA LEU A 266 -8.24 -19.55 9.55
C LEU A 266 -9.47 -18.77 10.02
N GLN A 267 -10.56 -18.75 9.26
CA GLN A 267 -11.80 -18.07 9.66
C GLN A 267 -12.35 -18.61 10.97
N THR A 268 -12.35 -19.92 11.15
CA THR A 268 -12.91 -20.57 12.34
C THR A 268 -12.07 -20.23 13.56
N SER A 269 -10.74 -20.36 13.45
CA SER A 269 -9.81 -19.96 14.51
C SER A 269 -9.98 -18.48 14.91
N LEU A 270 -10.12 -17.60 13.92
CA LEU A 270 -10.34 -16.16 14.16
C LEU A 270 -11.70 -15.87 14.80
N ALA A 271 -12.77 -16.58 14.40
CA ALA A 271 -14.09 -16.41 14.99
C ALA A 271 -14.15 -16.90 16.45
N GLU A 272 -13.40 -17.94 16.79
CA GLU A 272 -13.24 -18.42 18.16
C GLU A 272 -12.49 -17.39 19.02
N LYS A 273 -11.41 -16.80 18.48
CA LYS A 273 -10.62 -15.76 19.16
C LYS A 273 -11.27 -14.38 19.22
N ALA A 274 -12.17 -14.04 18.28
CA ALA A 274 -12.90 -12.77 18.28
C ALA A 274 -13.78 -12.58 19.53
N LYS A 275 -14.10 -13.67 20.23
CA LYS A 275 -14.79 -13.62 21.54
C LYS A 275 -13.87 -13.19 22.69
N LEU A 276 -12.56 -13.10 22.44
CA LEU A 276 -11.51 -12.92 23.45
C LEU A 276 -10.59 -11.71 23.16
N ASP A 277 -10.39 -11.28 21.91
CA ASP A 277 -9.54 -10.12 21.55
C ASP A 277 -9.79 -9.57 20.10
N ASP A 278 -9.18 -8.42 19.77
CA ASP A 278 -9.18 -7.75 18.44
C ASP A 278 -8.37 -8.50 17.35
N SER A 279 -7.94 -9.73 17.62
CA SER A 279 -7.15 -10.58 16.68
C SER A 279 -7.84 -10.77 15.33
N TRP A 280 -9.19 -10.80 15.30
CA TRP A 280 -9.99 -10.91 14.08
C TRP A 280 -9.84 -9.74 13.12
N LEU A 281 -9.60 -8.52 13.63
CA LEU A 281 -9.39 -7.34 12.80
C LEU A 281 -8.07 -7.41 12.05
N LYS A 282 -7.02 -8.01 12.63
CA LYS A 282 -5.65 -7.93 12.09
C LYS A 282 -5.45 -8.82 10.86
N TYR A 283 -5.87 -10.09 10.90
CA TYR A 283 -5.81 -10.96 9.73
C TYR A 283 -6.71 -10.45 8.59
N LEU A 284 -7.94 -9.99 8.90
CA LEU A 284 -8.80 -9.37 7.89
C LEU A 284 -8.26 -8.03 7.37
N SER A 285 -7.46 -7.34 8.18
CA SER A 285 -6.75 -6.12 7.76
C SER A 285 -5.57 -6.43 6.86
N THR A 286 -5.01 -7.65 6.84
CA THR A 286 -3.97 -8.01 5.87
C THR A 286 -4.56 -8.72 4.65
N HIS A 287 -5.58 -9.57 4.83
CA HIS A 287 -6.26 -10.35 3.79
C HIS A 287 -7.80 -10.17 3.83
N PRO A 288 -8.35 -9.21 3.08
CA PRO A 288 -9.79 -8.92 3.11
C PRO A 288 -10.64 -9.95 2.36
N SER A 289 -11.79 -10.30 2.96
CA SER A 289 -12.87 -11.16 2.44
C SER A 289 -12.53 -12.65 2.34
N SER A 290 -13.43 -13.49 2.84
CA SER A 290 -13.08 -14.88 3.12
C SER A 290 -14.06 -15.88 2.49
N GLN A 291 -15.34 -15.54 2.36
CA GLN A 291 -16.36 -16.40 1.73
C GLN A 291 -16.28 -16.46 0.20
N GLU A 292 -15.99 -15.32 -0.45
CA GLU A 292 -15.85 -15.25 -1.91
C GLU A 292 -14.66 -16.11 -2.37
N ARG A 293 -13.52 -16.00 -1.66
CA ARG A 293 -12.30 -16.78 -1.91
C ARG A 293 -12.52 -18.28 -1.75
N ILE A 294 -13.19 -18.72 -0.68
CA ILE A 294 -13.59 -20.13 -0.48
C ILE A 294 -14.44 -20.62 -1.65
N THR A 295 -15.45 -19.83 -2.04
CA THR A 295 -16.39 -20.20 -3.10
C THR A 295 -15.66 -20.32 -4.42
N HIS A 296 -14.80 -19.35 -4.73
CA HIS A 296 -13.94 -19.37 -5.91
C HIS A 296 -13.05 -20.61 -5.94
N ALA A 297 -12.34 -20.89 -4.85
CA ALA A 297 -11.45 -22.04 -4.74
C ALA A 297 -12.20 -23.37 -4.97
N ARG A 298 -13.38 -23.55 -4.37
CA ARG A 298 -14.21 -24.76 -4.53
C ARG A 298 -14.81 -24.92 -5.93
N GLN A 299 -15.09 -23.83 -6.61
CA GLN A 299 -15.70 -23.83 -7.95
C GLN A 299 -14.67 -23.79 -9.07
N TYR A 300 -13.39 -23.58 -8.73
CA TYR A 300 -12.33 -23.49 -9.70
C TYR A 300 -12.23 -24.77 -10.53
N GLN A 301 -12.21 -24.61 -11.84
CA GLN A 301 -11.98 -25.67 -12.80
C GLN A 301 -10.77 -25.29 -13.64
N PRO A 302 -9.70 -26.11 -13.64
CA PRO A 302 -8.55 -25.85 -14.50
C PRO A 302 -8.98 -25.83 -15.97
N GLN A 303 -8.46 -24.87 -16.73
CA GLN A 303 -8.72 -24.71 -18.16
C GLN A 303 -7.87 -25.67 -19.00
#